data_AF-A0A1N6FLY2-F1
#
_entry.id   AF-A0A1N6FLY2-F1
#
_cell.length_a   1.000
_cell.length_b   1.000
_cell.length_c   1.000
_cell.angle_alpha   90.00
_cell.angle_beta   90.00
_cell.angle_gamma   90.00
#
_symmetry.space_group_name_H-M   'P 1'
#
loop_
_entity.id
_entity.type
_entity.pdbx_description
1 polymer ?
#
loop_
_entity_poly.entity_id
_entity_poly.type
_entity_poly.pdbx_seq_one_letter_code
_entity_poly.pdbx_strand_id
1 'polypeptide(L)'
;MIKHFKYFLILTIAVSCKKEQEIQEVQPIKKDSVIVKSKTINENPRDQVQHLFTANGGSILYLKNGEIKGQARFDTDGDFITELMKTETYGHYTDYDDYLIDKKNKDTTFFFNDFGRIDEGWSILKGISIENPMQVVSYKSPEKPNPSQTETISETRLIILSPETKTFANENSEEADAYFTAMDDWNFYSLELDESFEKLGVKTHYMRKRFLGLDLSNHKSITIDTKSKINGYNALALLYKKGKMPIIVSLIFGDNNLDEVKEYLK
;
A
#
# COMPACT_ATOMS: atom_id res chain seq x y z
N MET A 1 66.56 51.07 14.21
CA MET A 1 65.17 51.42 14.56
C MET A 1 64.67 50.35 15.53
N ILE A 2 64.87 50.55 16.84
CA ILE A 2 63.80 50.86 17.84
C ILE A 2 62.80 49.68 17.93
N LYS A 3 63.00 48.71 18.86
CA LYS A 3 62.45 48.64 20.25
C LYS A 3 60.92 48.35 20.24
N HIS A 4 60.31 47.36 20.89
CA HIS A 4 60.36 46.85 22.28
C HIS A 4 59.64 45.46 22.37
N PHE A 5 60.06 44.45 23.17
CA PHE A 5 59.81 44.25 24.63
C PHE A 5 58.30 44.22 24.98
N LYS A 6 57.65 43.31 25.73
CA LYS A 6 57.98 42.37 26.83
C LYS A 6 56.74 41.45 27.05
N TYR A 7 56.88 40.13 27.30
CA TYR A 7 56.95 39.43 28.60
C TYR A 7 55.69 39.43 29.51
N PHE A 8 55.30 38.21 29.90
CA PHE A 8 54.74 37.73 31.19
C PHE A 8 53.29 38.15 31.53
N LEU A 9 52.45 37.30 32.14
CA LEU A 9 52.65 36.65 33.44
C LEU A 9 51.62 35.52 33.66
N ILE A 10 52.06 34.36 34.16
CA ILE A 10 51.25 33.36 34.87
C ILE A 10 51.04 33.90 36.30
N LEU A 11 49.83 33.81 36.87
CA LEU A 11 49.70 33.63 38.32
C LEU A 11 48.35 33.02 38.72
N THR A 12 48.45 31.87 39.37
CA THR A 12 47.47 31.18 40.22
C THR A 12 47.10 31.99 41.46
N ILE A 13 45.84 31.92 41.90
CA ILE A 13 45.45 32.06 43.32
C ILE A 13 44.35 31.04 43.64
N ALA A 14 44.71 30.05 44.47
CA ALA A 14 43.79 29.32 45.34
C ALA A 14 43.72 30.04 46.70
N VAL A 15 42.74 29.65 47.55
CA VAL A 15 42.43 30.04 48.97
C VAL A 15 40.98 30.60 49.02
N SER A 16 40.01 30.14 49.83
CA SER A 16 40.05 29.67 51.23
C SER A 16 38.75 28.99 51.74
N CYS A 17 38.91 28.17 52.80
CA CYS A 17 38.03 27.84 53.96
C CYS A 17 36.63 27.20 53.78
N LYS A 18 36.37 25.94 54.22
CA LYS A 18 36.02 25.43 55.60
C LYS A 18 34.78 26.11 56.21
N LYS A 19 33.73 25.46 56.74
CA LYS A 19 33.65 24.29 57.65
C LYS A 19 32.17 23.78 57.78
N GLU A 20 32.01 22.58 58.34
CA GLU A 20 30.78 21.77 58.60
C GLU A 20 29.63 22.44 59.38
N GLN A 21 28.40 21.93 59.18
CA GLN A 21 27.47 21.62 60.28
C GLN A 21 26.44 20.52 59.93
N GLU A 22 26.04 19.82 60.98
CA GLU A 22 25.42 18.50 61.11
C GLU A 22 23.90 18.38 60.81
N ILE A 23 23.54 17.17 60.36
CA ILE A 23 22.40 16.30 60.74
C ILE A 23 20.97 16.88 60.71
N GLN A 24 20.13 16.25 59.86
CA GLN A 24 18.84 15.70 60.31
C GLN A 24 18.49 14.43 59.53
N GLU A 25 18.45 13.30 60.24
CA GLU A 25 17.85 12.04 59.78
C GLU A 25 16.34 12.20 59.63
N VAL A 26 15.78 11.77 58.49
CA VAL A 26 14.45 11.16 58.44
C VAL A 26 14.50 9.98 57.45
N GLN A 27 14.24 8.80 57.99
CA GLN A 27 14.10 7.51 57.30
C GLN A 27 12.77 7.41 56.50
N PRO A 28 12.58 6.37 55.66
CA PRO A 28 12.06 6.51 54.30
C PRO A 28 10.54 6.35 54.17
N ILE A 29 9.95 7.02 53.17
CA ILE A 29 8.62 6.67 52.66
C ILE A 29 8.81 5.77 51.43
N LYS A 30 8.44 4.50 51.59
CA LYS A 30 8.23 3.56 50.48
C LYS A 30 7.28 4.20 49.47
N LYS A 31 7.74 4.41 48.23
CA LYS A 31 6.85 4.54 47.08
C LYS A 31 6.73 3.16 46.46
N ASP A 32 5.56 2.56 46.64
CA ASP A 32 5.10 1.43 45.84
C ASP A 32 5.21 1.82 44.37
N SER A 33 6.22 1.28 43.69
CA SER A 33 6.24 1.24 42.24
C SER A 33 5.14 0.26 41.82
N VAL A 34 3.98 0.80 41.47
CA VAL A 34 3.02 0.10 40.63
C VAL A 34 3.74 -0.16 39.31
N ILE A 35 4.34 -1.34 39.19
CA ILE A 35 4.70 -1.91 37.91
C ILE A 35 3.36 -2.15 37.22
N VAL A 36 2.93 -1.17 36.43
CA VAL A 36 1.96 -1.40 35.37
C VAL A 36 2.67 -2.36 34.42
N LYS A 37 2.51 -3.66 34.64
CA LYS A 37 2.75 -4.65 33.61
C LYS A 37 1.83 -4.25 32.47
N SER A 38 2.38 -3.54 31.48
CA SER A 38 1.72 -3.41 30.20
C SER A 38 1.43 -4.83 29.76
N LYS A 39 0.15 -5.16 29.68
CA LYS A 39 -0.31 -6.41 29.12
C LYS A 39 0.14 -6.34 27.67
N THR A 40 1.30 -6.91 27.34
CA THR A 40 1.71 -7.08 25.96
C THR A 40 0.66 -8.01 25.38
N ILE A 41 -0.30 -7.43 24.67
CA ILE A 41 -1.21 -8.21 23.86
C ILE A 41 -0.28 -8.91 22.88
N ASN A 42 -0.20 -10.24 22.99
CA ASN A 42 0.60 -11.04 22.08
C ASN A 42 -0.18 -11.07 20.75
N GLU A 43 -0.12 -9.97 20.01
CA GLU A 43 -0.73 -9.85 18.70
C GLU A 43 -0.07 -10.88 17.78
N ASN A 44 -0.87 -11.52 16.92
CA ASN A 44 -0.34 -12.46 15.95
C ASN A 44 0.72 -11.71 15.12
N PRO A 45 1.94 -12.26 14.93
CA PRO A 45 2.99 -11.62 14.14
C PRO A 45 2.50 -11.13 12.77
N ARG A 46 1.57 -11.86 12.15
CA ARG A 46 0.94 -11.51 10.86
C ARG A 46 0.08 -10.26 10.93
N ASP A 47 -0.54 -9.96 12.07
CA ASP A 47 -1.37 -8.77 12.26
C ASP A 47 -0.52 -7.48 12.28
N GLN A 48 0.79 -7.59 12.53
CA GLN A 48 1.70 -6.45 12.52
C GLN A 48 2.27 -6.15 11.13
N VAL A 49 2.16 -7.11 10.20
CA VAL A 49 2.65 -6.95 8.82
C VAL A 49 1.75 -5.97 8.09
N GLN A 50 2.36 -4.88 7.61
CA GLN A 50 1.71 -3.96 6.68
C GLN A 50 1.98 -4.41 5.24
N HIS A 51 3.25 -4.67 4.89
CA HIS A 51 3.64 -5.13 3.55
C HIS A 51 4.71 -6.24 3.64
N LEU A 52 4.72 -7.16 2.67
CA LEU A 52 5.72 -8.23 2.52
C LEU A 52 6.24 -8.27 1.08
N PHE A 53 7.53 -8.03 0.94
CA PHE A 53 8.27 -8.15 -0.31
C PHE A 53 9.19 -9.36 -0.26
N THR A 54 9.20 -10.17 -1.31
CA THR A 54 9.94 -11.41 -1.46
C THR A 54 10.66 -11.41 -2.81
N ALA A 55 11.97 -11.57 -2.82
CA ALA A 55 12.76 -11.69 -4.04
C ALA A 55 13.73 -12.88 -3.91
N ASN A 56 14.36 -13.27 -5.02
CA ASN A 56 15.34 -14.37 -5.05
C ASN A 56 16.53 -14.18 -4.06
N GLY A 57 16.73 -12.97 -3.53
CA GLY A 57 17.76 -12.63 -2.54
C GLY A 57 17.27 -12.51 -1.09
N GLY A 58 15.99 -12.74 -0.78
CA GLY A 58 15.45 -12.67 0.58
C GLY A 58 14.02 -12.14 0.68
N SER A 59 13.56 -11.92 1.91
CA SER A 59 12.27 -11.29 2.17
C SER A 59 12.39 -10.14 3.15
N ILE A 60 11.48 -9.19 2.98
CA ILE A 60 11.42 -7.93 3.71
C ILE A 60 9.98 -7.73 4.20
N LEU A 61 9.83 -7.59 5.51
CA LEU A 61 8.61 -7.15 6.17
C LEU A 61 8.67 -5.67 6.48
N TYR A 62 7.62 -4.98 6.06
CA TYR A 62 7.32 -3.62 6.46
C TYR A 62 6.18 -3.69 7.49
N LEU A 63 6.45 -3.27 8.71
CA LEU A 63 5.52 -3.37 9.83
C LEU A 63 4.70 -2.09 10.01
N LYS A 64 3.49 -2.21 10.55
CA LYS A 64 2.56 -1.09 10.76
C LYS A 64 3.14 0.10 11.55
N ASN A 65 4.13 -0.14 12.40
CA ASN A 65 4.82 0.88 13.18
C ASN A 65 5.92 1.63 12.40
N GLY A 66 6.12 1.31 11.12
CA GLY A 66 7.14 1.90 10.26
C GLY A 66 8.49 1.20 10.31
N GLU A 67 8.64 0.11 11.06
CA GLU A 67 9.87 -0.69 11.09
C GLU A 67 9.99 -1.58 9.86
N ILE A 68 11.23 -1.86 9.48
CA ILE A 68 11.54 -2.83 8.44
C ILE A 68 12.40 -3.96 9.02
N LYS A 69 11.98 -5.20 8.76
CA LYS A 69 12.65 -6.45 9.14
C LYS A 69 12.94 -7.26 7.89
N GLY A 70 14.08 -7.94 7.82
CA GLY A 70 14.49 -8.59 6.58
C GLY A 70 15.57 -9.63 6.77
N GLN A 71 15.57 -10.62 5.89
CA GLN A 71 16.52 -11.73 5.92
C GLN A 71 16.77 -12.28 4.52
N ALA A 72 18.03 -12.63 4.22
CA ALA A 72 18.45 -13.05 2.88
C ALA A 72 17.98 -14.46 2.47
N ARG A 73 17.73 -15.36 3.43
CA ARG A 73 17.25 -16.74 3.18
C ARG A 73 16.42 -17.27 4.35
N PHE A 74 15.39 -18.07 4.05
CA PHE A 74 14.70 -18.91 5.01
C PHE A 74 15.21 -20.34 4.90
N ASP A 75 15.69 -20.91 6.00
CA ASP A 75 15.74 -22.37 6.15
C ASP A 75 14.33 -22.86 6.46
N THR A 76 13.90 -23.90 5.74
CA THR A 76 12.52 -24.17 5.32
C THR A 76 11.57 -24.78 6.36
N ASP A 77 11.82 -24.67 7.66
CA ASP A 77 10.96 -25.30 8.68
C ASP A 77 10.33 -24.25 9.63
N GLY A 78 9.18 -23.68 9.23
CA GLY A 78 8.36 -22.80 10.10
C GLY A 78 7.53 -21.73 9.36
N ASP A 79 6.69 -20.99 10.10
CA ASP A 79 6.03 -19.78 9.58
C ASP A 79 7.08 -18.67 9.43
N PHE A 80 7.60 -18.48 8.22
CA PHE A 80 8.70 -17.56 7.92
C PHE A 80 8.44 -16.12 8.39
N ILE A 81 7.18 -15.65 8.41
CA ILE A 81 6.81 -14.33 8.96
C ILE A 81 7.15 -14.28 10.45
N THR A 82 6.87 -15.35 11.19
CA THR A 82 7.19 -15.44 12.61
C THR A 82 8.72 -15.42 12.84
N GLU A 83 9.51 -16.04 11.96
CA GLU A 83 10.97 -15.99 12.06
C GLU A 83 11.54 -14.62 11.69
N LEU A 84 11.06 -13.98 10.62
CA LEU A 84 11.40 -12.60 10.26
C LEU A 84 11.10 -11.62 11.40
N MET A 85 9.99 -11.82 12.12
CA MET A 85 9.61 -10.93 13.21
C MET A 85 10.59 -10.98 14.39
N LYS A 86 11.39 -12.06 14.51
CA LYS A 86 12.46 -12.17 15.51
C LYS A 86 13.75 -11.47 15.08
N THR A 87 13.90 -11.08 13.82
CA THR A 87 15.10 -10.37 13.37
C THR A 87 15.13 -8.95 13.93
N GLU A 88 16.34 -8.40 14.04
CA GLU A 88 16.50 -6.99 14.37
C GLU A 88 15.86 -6.10 13.31
N THR A 89 15.39 -4.93 13.74
CA THR A 89 14.90 -3.89 12.83
C THR A 89 16.10 -3.31 12.08
N TYR A 90 16.12 -3.44 10.75
CA TYR A 90 17.26 -2.98 9.94
C TYR A 90 17.08 -1.55 9.41
N GLY A 91 15.85 -1.05 9.41
CA GLY A 91 15.49 0.24 8.85
C GLY A 91 14.09 0.68 9.26
N HIS A 92 13.71 1.86 8.76
CA HIS A 92 12.36 2.39 8.90
C HIS A 92 11.91 2.92 7.55
N TYR A 93 10.61 2.90 7.29
CA TYR A 93 10.04 3.40 6.04
C TYR A 93 9.03 4.53 6.26
N THR A 94 8.72 5.21 5.17
CA THR A 94 7.51 6.03 5.03
C THR A 94 6.63 5.38 3.97
N ASP A 95 5.35 5.20 4.30
CA ASP A 95 4.33 4.62 3.42
C ASP A 95 3.63 5.71 2.60
N TYR A 96 3.39 5.44 1.33
CA TYR A 96 2.56 6.26 0.44
C TYR A 96 1.50 5.38 -0.24
N ASP A 97 0.71 5.97 -1.14
CA ASP A 97 -0.40 5.23 -1.75
C ASP A 97 0.07 4.08 -2.64
N ASP A 98 1.14 4.32 -3.40
CA ASP A 98 1.67 3.50 -4.51
C ASP A 98 3.15 3.13 -4.35
N TYR A 99 3.84 3.63 -3.32
CA TYR A 99 5.23 3.29 -3.03
C TYR A 99 5.58 3.43 -1.56
N LEU A 100 6.78 2.96 -1.20
CA LEU A 100 7.43 3.23 0.07
C LEU A 100 8.80 3.87 -0.14
N ILE A 101 9.28 4.60 0.88
CA ILE A 101 10.64 5.14 0.92
C ILE A 101 11.36 4.59 2.15
N ASP A 102 12.51 3.93 1.93
CA ASP A 102 13.42 3.58 3.02
C ASP A 102 14.06 4.86 3.58
N LYS A 103 13.86 5.15 4.88
CA LYS A 103 14.36 6.38 5.49
C LYS A 103 15.88 6.43 5.57
N LYS A 104 16.56 5.29 5.61
CA LYS A 104 18.02 5.16 5.69
C LYS A 104 18.65 5.28 4.32
N ASN A 105 18.21 4.48 3.36
CA ASN A 105 18.82 4.43 2.02
C ASN A 105 18.23 5.45 1.04
N LYS A 106 17.04 5.99 1.34
CA LYS A 106 16.24 6.86 0.45
C LYS A 106 15.78 6.17 -0.84
N ASP A 107 15.86 4.84 -0.88
CA ASP A 107 15.36 4.05 -1.98
C ASP A 107 13.84 4.06 -2.00
N THR A 108 13.28 4.24 -3.19
CA THR A 108 11.84 4.18 -3.44
C THR A 108 11.50 2.82 -4.04
N THR A 109 10.49 2.16 -3.48
CA THR A 109 9.98 0.88 -3.98
C THR A 109 8.52 1.04 -4.32
N PHE A 110 8.17 0.85 -5.59
CA PHE A 110 6.81 0.94 -6.08
C PHE A 110 6.05 -0.36 -5.84
N PHE A 111 4.75 -0.23 -5.64
CA PHE A 111 3.83 -1.36 -5.44
C PHE A 111 3.24 -1.85 -6.75
N PHE A 112 3.08 -0.93 -7.71
CA PHE A 112 2.35 -1.16 -8.94
C PHE A 112 3.10 -0.58 -10.14
N ASN A 113 2.98 -1.25 -11.28
CA ASN A 113 3.42 -0.73 -12.56
C ASN A 113 2.38 0.22 -13.20
N ASP A 114 2.70 0.74 -14.39
CA ASP A 114 1.86 1.69 -15.13
C ASP A 114 0.47 1.14 -15.53
N PHE A 115 0.24 -0.17 -15.39
CA PHE A 115 -1.04 -0.83 -15.66
C PHE A 115 -1.79 -1.22 -14.38
N GLY A 116 -1.29 -0.82 -13.21
CA GLY A 116 -1.87 -1.17 -11.91
C GLY A 116 -1.66 -2.63 -11.50
N ARG A 117 -0.77 -3.35 -12.19
CA ARG A 117 -0.34 -4.69 -11.78
C ARG A 117 0.66 -4.57 -10.65
N ILE A 118 0.55 -5.45 -9.68
CA ILE A 118 1.44 -5.53 -8.54
C ILE A 118 2.83 -5.93 -9.04
N ASP A 119 3.83 -5.16 -8.65
CA ASP A 119 5.23 -5.41 -9.04
C ASP A 119 5.73 -6.75 -8.50
N GLU A 120 6.68 -7.34 -9.22
CA GLU A 120 7.22 -8.66 -8.88
C GLU A 120 7.79 -8.69 -7.45
N GLY A 121 7.45 -9.76 -6.74
CA GLY A 121 7.96 -10.05 -5.41
C GLY A 121 7.04 -9.66 -4.27
N TRP A 122 5.99 -8.86 -4.48
CA TRP A 122 5.00 -8.61 -3.44
C TRP A 122 4.14 -9.86 -3.15
N SER A 123 4.01 -10.21 -1.87
CA SER A 123 3.15 -11.31 -1.41
C SER A 123 2.00 -10.83 -0.51
N ILE A 124 2.22 -9.73 0.23
CA ILE A 124 1.20 -9.06 1.05
C ILE A 124 1.34 -7.55 0.86
N LEU A 125 0.23 -6.85 0.62
CA LEU A 125 0.20 -5.40 0.55
C LEU A 125 -0.94 -4.86 1.41
N LYS A 126 -0.65 -3.89 2.29
CA LYS A 126 -1.62 -3.30 3.24
C LYS A 126 -2.40 -4.37 4.02
N GLY A 127 -1.72 -5.46 4.41
CA GLY A 127 -2.30 -6.61 5.10
C GLY A 127 -3.20 -7.52 4.25
N ILE A 128 -3.29 -7.29 2.94
CA ILE A 128 -4.07 -8.10 2.00
C ILE A 128 -3.13 -9.11 1.34
N SER A 129 -3.49 -10.40 1.40
CA SER A 129 -2.76 -11.44 0.65
C SER A 129 -2.99 -11.26 -0.85
N ILE A 130 -1.90 -11.33 -1.61
CA ILE A 130 -1.92 -11.19 -3.06
C ILE A 130 -1.99 -12.59 -3.67
N GLU A 131 -3.14 -12.92 -4.26
CA GLU A 131 -3.35 -14.21 -4.92
C GLU A 131 -3.12 -14.12 -6.43
N ASN A 132 -3.20 -12.92 -6.99
CA ASN A 132 -3.02 -12.63 -8.41
C ASN A 132 -2.33 -11.27 -8.60
N PRO A 133 -1.35 -11.14 -9.52
CA PRO A 133 -0.66 -9.86 -9.76
C PRO A 133 -1.58 -8.71 -10.20
N MET A 134 -2.72 -9.01 -10.81
CA MET A 134 -3.70 -8.01 -11.24
C MET A 134 -4.75 -7.71 -10.16
N GLN A 135 -4.66 -8.30 -8.96
CA GLN A 135 -5.65 -8.14 -7.90
C GLN A 135 -5.76 -6.70 -7.43
N VAL A 136 -6.99 -6.21 -7.35
CA VAL A 136 -7.27 -4.90 -6.74
C VAL A 136 -6.97 -4.99 -5.24
N VAL A 137 -6.03 -4.17 -4.76
CA VAL A 137 -5.62 -4.12 -3.35
C VAL A 137 -5.62 -2.69 -2.79
N SER A 138 -5.62 -1.68 -3.66
CA SER A 138 -5.76 -0.27 -3.32
C SER A 138 -6.84 0.39 -4.16
N TYR A 139 -7.79 1.04 -3.49
CA TYR A 139 -8.87 1.78 -4.13
C TYR A 139 -9.45 2.79 -3.16
N LYS A 140 -10.07 3.84 -3.70
CA LYS A 140 -10.85 4.77 -2.89
C LYS A 140 -12.26 4.21 -2.65
N SER A 141 -12.69 4.23 -1.39
CA SER A 141 -14.09 3.98 -1.01
C SER A 141 -14.75 5.29 -0.62
N PRO A 142 -16.02 5.53 -0.96
CA PRO A 142 -16.76 6.65 -0.38
C PRO A 142 -16.91 6.46 1.13
N GLU A 143 -16.80 7.55 1.91
CA GLU A 143 -17.05 7.53 3.36
C GLU A 143 -18.50 7.13 3.68
N LYS A 144 -19.43 7.54 2.81
CA LYS A 144 -20.86 7.21 2.89
C LYS A 144 -21.32 6.78 1.50
N PRO A 145 -21.44 5.47 1.23
CA PRO A 145 -21.96 4.97 -0.02
C PRO A 145 -23.37 5.52 -0.28
N ASN A 146 -23.58 6.13 -1.44
CA ASN A 146 -24.90 6.60 -1.85
C ASN A 146 -25.53 5.53 -2.78
N PRO A 147 -26.61 4.83 -2.36
CA PRO A 147 -27.23 3.79 -3.19
C PRO A 147 -27.69 4.26 -4.57
N SER A 148 -28.06 5.54 -4.73
CA SER A 148 -28.44 6.07 -6.03
C SER A 148 -27.26 6.17 -7.00
N GLN A 149 -26.03 6.19 -6.49
CA GLN A 149 -24.76 6.24 -7.23
C GLN A 149 -23.94 4.95 -7.13
N THR A 150 -24.50 3.89 -6.53
CA THR A 150 -23.86 2.57 -6.44
C THR A 150 -24.55 1.54 -7.32
N GLU A 151 -23.78 0.81 -8.12
CA GLU A 151 -24.19 -0.42 -8.79
C GLU A 151 -23.58 -1.60 -8.05
N THR A 152 -24.41 -2.56 -7.64
CA THR A 152 -23.95 -3.75 -6.91
C THR A 152 -23.93 -4.95 -7.84
N ILE A 153 -22.79 -5.63 -7.92
CA ILE A 153 -22.60 -6.83 -8.74
C ILE A 153 -22.32 -8.01 -7.81
N SER A 154 -23.21 -9.00 -7.84
CA SER A 154 -23.18 -10.18 -6.96
C SER A 154 -22.75 -11.47 -7.67
N GLU A 155 -22.54 -11.41 -8.98
CA GLU A 155 -22.19 -12.55 -9.81
C GLU A 155 -20.88 -12.30 -10.56
N THR A 156 -20.24 -13.38 -11.02
CA THR A 156 -19.05 -13.28 -11.87
C THR A 156 -19.37 -12.50 -13.14
N ARG A 157 -18.63 -11.42 -13.40
CA ARG A 157 -18.83 -10.49 -14.51
C ARG A 157 -17.51 -9.86 -14.95
N LEU A 158 -17.39 -9.60 -16.25
CA LEU A 158 -16.52 -8.57 -16.76
C LEU A 158 -17.22 -7.22 -16.52
N ILE A 159 -16.54 -6.27 -15.90
CA ILE A 159 -17.09 -4.97 -15.52
C ILE A 159 -16.34 -3.92 -16.33
N ILE A 160 -17.04 -3.26 -17.25
CA ILE A 160 -16.47 -2.20 -18.07
C ILE A 160 -16.75 -0.85 -17.40
N LEU A 161 -15.69 -0.10 -17.16
CA LEU A 161 -15.73 1.21 -16.52
C LEU A 161 -15.84 2.27 -17.61
N SER A 162 -17.02 2.89 -17.71
CA SER A 162 -17.27 3.93 -18.71
C SER A 162 -16.39 5.16 -18.42
N PRO A 163 -15.69 5.72 -19.42
CA PRO A 163 -14.99 7.00 -19.29
C PRO A 163 -15.98 8.14 -19.01
N GLU A 164 -15.48 9.30 -18.59
CA GLU A 164 -16.33 10.48 -18.41
C GLU A 164 -16.73 11.09 -19.76
N THR A 165 -18.03 11.35 -19.93
CA THR A 165 -18.55 12.07 -21.09
C THR A 165 -18.16 13.54 -21.00
N LYS A 166 -17.54 14.08 -22.04
CA LYS A 166 -17.10 15.48 -22.11
C LYS A 166 -17.79 16.19 -23.28
N THR A 167 -18.08 17.47 -23.09
CA THR A 167 -18.60 18.37 -24.12
C THR A 167 -17.59 19.47 -24.41
N PHE A 168 -17.43 19.87 -25.66
CA PHE A 168 -16.46 20.90 -26.05
C PHE A 168 -17.16 22.15 -26.55
N ALA A 169 -16.59 23.32 -26.26
CA ALA A 169 -17.10 24.58 -26.82
C ALA A 169 -16.90 24.64 -28.34
N ASN A 170 -15.87 23.97 -28.86
CA ASN A 170 -15.62 23.77 -30.28
C ASN A 170 -15.32 22.29 -30.53
N GLU A 171 -16.27 21.60 -31.15
CA GLU A 171 -16.17 20.18 -31.48
C GLU A 171 -15.15 19.87 -32.60
N ASN A 172 -14.64 20.90 -33.30
CA ASN A 172 -13.57 20.74 -34.31
C ASN A 172 -12.19 21.13 -33.77
N SER A 173 -12.04 21.27 -32.45
CA SER A 173 -10.73 21.54 -31.84
C SER A 173 -9.89 20.27 -31.77
N GLU A 174 -8.56 20.41 -31.75
CA GLU A 174 -7.64 19.27 -31.56
C GLU A 174 -7.93 18.50 -30.26
N GLU A 175 -8.39 19.19 -29.21
CA GLU A 175 -8.77 18.58 -27.94
C GLU A 175 -10.03 17.70 -28.06
N ALA A 176 -11.03 18.18 -28.81
CA ALA A 176 -12.25 17.43 -29.08
C ALA A 176 -11.94 16.21 -29.97
N ASP A 177 -11.14 16.39 -31.03
CA ASP A 177 -10.72 15.32 -31.93
C ASP A 177 -9.96 14.20 -31.19
N ALA A 178 -9.00 14.57 -30.34
CA ALA A 178 -8.27 13.61 -29.52
C ALA A 178 -9.18 12.85 -28.55
N TYR A 179 -10.15 13.53 -27.94
CA TYR A 179 -11.12 12.90 -27.06
C TYR A 179 -12.03 11.93 -27.82
N PHE A 180 -12.60 12.33 -28.96
CA PHE A 180 -13.48 11.47 -29.75
C PHE A 180 -12.73 10.24 -30.27
N THR A 181 -11.48 10.41 -30.73
CA THR A 181 -10.61 9.30 -31.11
C THR A 181 -10.43 8.31 -29.96
N ALA A 182 -10.12 8.81 -28.75
CA ALA A 182 -9.95 7.96 -27.58
C ALA A 182 -11.26 7.23 -27.17
N MET A 183 -12.42 7.86 -27.35
CA MET A 183 -13.72 7.24 -27.07
C MET A 183 -14.07 6.18 -28.13
N ASP A 184 -13.72 6.40 -29.40
CA ASP A 184 -13.90 5.43 -30.48
C ASP A 184 -13.01 4.19 -30.25
N ASP A 185 -11.74 4.40 -29.92
CA ASP A 185 -10.82 3.32 -29.54
C ASP A 185 -11.35 2.56 -28.32
N TRP A 186 -11.79 3.28 -27.29
CA TRP A 186 -12.37 2.67 -26.10
C TRP A 186 -13.62 1.83 -26.44
N ASN A 187 -14.52 2.35 -27.27
CA ASN A 187 -15.72 1.63 -27.72
C ASN A 187 -15.33 0.34 -28.44
N PHE A 188 -14.41 0.43 -29.41
CA PHE A 188 -13.91 -0.71 -30.17
C PHE A 188 -13.31 -1.79 -29.25
N TYR A 189 -12.35 -1.44 -28.41
CA TYR A 189 -11.69 -2.41 -27.53
C TYR A 189 -12.62 -2.95 -26.45
N SER A 190 -13.57 -2.15 -25.94
CA SER A 190 -14.55 -2.65 -24.97
C SER A 190 -15.48 -3.72 -25.55
N LEU A 191 -15.84 -3.61 -26.83
CA LEU A 191 -16.64 -4.60 -27.55
C LEU A 191 -15.81 -5.86 -27.85
N GLU A 192 -14.58 -5.70 -28.30
CA GLU A 192 -13.67 -6.84 -28.54
C GLU A 192 -13.43 -7.63 -27.24
N LEU A 193 -13.26 -6.93 -26.11
CA LEU A 193 -13.11 -7.53 -24.80
C LEU A 193 -14.37 -8.28 -24.38
N ASP A 194 -15.56 -7.70 -24.56
CA ASP A 194 -16.85 -8.33 -24.29
C ASP A 194 -16.99 -9.66 -25.06
N GLU A 195 -16.84 -9.62 -26.39
CA GLU A 195 -16.92 -10.81 -27.24
C GLU A 195 -15.91 -11.91 -26.84
N SER A 196 -14.72 -11.50 -26.40
CA SER A 196 -13.67 -12.42 -25.99
C SER A 196 -13.96 -13.08 -24.64
N PHE A 197 -14.50 -12.33 -23.67
CA PHE A 197 -14.91 -12.87 -22.38
C PHE A 197 -16.24 -13.65 -22.44
N GLU A 198 -17.13 -13.32 -23.37
CA GLU A 198 -18.34 -14.10 -23.63
C GLU A 198 -17.99 -15.51 -24.10
N LYS A 199 -16.96 -15.67 -24.94
CA LYS A 199 -16.42 -16.99 -25.34
C LYS A 199 -15.85 -17.78 -24.15
N LEU A 200 -15.47 -17.11 -23.07
CA LEU A 200 -15.06 -17.72 -21.79
C LEU A 200 -16.24 -17.95 -20.84
N GLY A 201 -17.47 -17.67 -21.26
CA GLY A 201 -18.69 -17.83 -20.45
C GLY A 201 -18.91 -16.71 -19.42
N VAL A 202 -18.19 -15.60 -19.53
CA VAL A 202 -18.30 -14.45 -18.63
C VAL A 202 -19.12 -13.36 -19.30
N LYS A 203 -20.22 -12.93 -18.66
CA LYS A 203 -21.03 -11.83 -19.15
C LYS A 203 -20.46 -10.48 -18.75
N THR A 204 -20.66 -9.49 -19.61
CA THR A 204 -20.21 -8.12 -19.38
C THR A 204 -21.28 -7.27 -18.70
N HIS A 205 -20.84 -6.33 -17.87
CA HIS A 205 -21.64 -5.30 -17.25
C HIS A 205 -20.97 -3.93 -17.46
N TYR A 206 -21.62 -3.06 -18.21
CA TYR A 206 -21.17 -1.69 -18.41
C TYR A 206 -21.66 -0.81 -17.27
N MET A 207 -20.72 -0.28 -16.48
CA MET A 207 -21.01 0.59 -15.35
C MET A 207 -21.62 1.91 -15.82
N ARG A 208 -22.75 2.30 -15.21
CA ARG A 208 -23.42 3.59 -15.46
C ARG A 208 -23.27 4.55 -14.28
N LYS A 209 -23.01 4.03 -13.09
CA LYS A 209 -22.81 4.77 -11.86
C LYS A 209 -21.34 4.81 -11.45
N ARG A 210 -21.01 5.76 -10.58
CA ARG A 210 -19.64 6.02 -10.11
C ARG A 210 -19.10 4.94 -9.17
N PHE A 211 -19.95 4.38 -8.33
CA PHE A 211 -19.53 3.45 -7.30
C PHE A 211 -19.90 2.01 -7.67
N LEU A 212 -18.92 1.12 -7.56
CA LEU A 212 -19.10 -0.32 -7.72
C LEU A 212 -19.15 -0.98 -6.34
N GLY A 213 -20.28 -1.60 -6.01
CA GLY A 213 -20.44 -2.43 -4.82
C GLY A 213 -20.21 -3.91 -5.16
N LEU A 214 -19.38 -4.59 -4.36
CA LEU A 214 -19.12 -6.03 -4.49
C LEU A 214 -19.25 -6.73 -3.15
N ASP A 215 -19.81 -7.94 -3.19
CA ASP A 215 -19.90 -8.84 -2.04
C ASP A 215 -18.76 -9.86 -2.10
N LEU A 216 -17.76 -9.69 -1.24
CA LEU A 216 -16.66 -10.64 -1.11
C LEU A 216 -17.03 -11.78 -0.17
N SER A 217 -16.19 -12.83 -0.18
CA SER A 217 -16.27 -13.92 0.79
C SER A 217 -16.24 -13.38 2.23
N ASN A 218 -16.78 -14.16 3.17
CA ASN A 218 -16.85 -13.82 4.60
C ASN A 218 -17.69 -12.58 4.93
N HIS A 219 -18.77 -12.33 4.15
CA HIS A 219 -19.71 -11.21 4.35
C HIS A 219 -19.06 -9.83 4.32
N LYS A 220 -17.90 -9.70 3.69
CA LYS A 220 -17.24 -8.41 3.49
C LYS A 220 -17.78 -7.76 2.23
N SER A 221 -18.52 -6.66 2.36
CA SER A 221 -18.88 -5.81 1.23
C SER A 221 -17.82 -4.73 1.02
N ILE A 222 -17.46 -4.46 -0.23
CA ILE A 222 -16.60 -3.33 -0.58
C ILE A 222 -17.34 -2.38 -1.53
N THR A 223 -16.97 -1.11 -1.50
CA THR A 223 -17.43 -0.12 -2.47
C THR A 223 -16.22 0.59 -3.06
N ILE A 224 -16.10 0.55 -4.39
CA ILE A 224 -14.98 1.11 -5.15
C ILE A 224 -15.48 2.36 -5.88
N ASP A 225 -14.78 3.49 -5.73
CA ASP A 225 -14.92 4.65 -6.60
C ASP A 225 -14.21 4.39 -7.93
N THR A 226 -14.97 4.04 -8.97
CA THR A 226 -14.41 3.64 -10.27
C THR A 226 -13.91 4.82 -11.10
N LYS A 227 -14.04 6.05 -10.59
CA LYS A 227 -13.46 7.26 -11.19
C LYS A 227 -12.15 7.68 -10.52
N SER A 228 -11.78 7.02 -9.42
CA SER A 228 -10.49 7.20 -8.77
C SER A 228 -9.50 6.14 -9.28
N LYS A 229 -8.20 6.38 -9.02
CA LYS A 229 -7.16 5.38 -9.26
C LYS A 229 -7.44 4.09 -8.48
N ILE A 230 -7.28 2.96 -9.15
CA ILE A 230 -7.32 1.61 -8.60
C ILE A 230 -5.92 1.02 -8.78
N ASN A 231 -5.26 0.62 -7.69
CA ASN A 231 -3.84 0.26 -7.68
C ASN A 231 -2.96 1.33 -8.36
N GLY A 232 -3.22 2.62 -8.10
CA GLY A 232 -2.47 3.72 -8.73
C GLY A 232 -2.79 3.98 -10.22
N TYR A 233 -3.64 3.15 -10.84
CA TYR A 233 -3.95 3.15 -12.27
C TYR A 233 -5.40 3.58 -12.57
N ASN A 234 -5.63 4.17 -13.74
CA ASN A 234 -6.97 4.49 -14.25
C ASN A 234 -7.55 3.26 -14.96
N ALA A 235 -8.04 2.30 -14.17
CA ALA A 235 -8.61 1.07 -14.71
C ALA A 235 -9.82 1.36 -15.61
N LEU A 236 -9.89 0.65 -16.75
CA LEU A 236 -11.00 0.72 -17.70
C LEU A 236 -11.88 -0.53 -17.67
N ALA A 237 -11.35 -1.64 -17.14
CA ALA A 237 -12.08 -2.88 -16.98
C ALA A 237 -11.61 -3.64 -15.75
N LEU A 238 -12.54 -4.32 -15.09
CA LEU A 238 -12.29 -5.21 -13.97
C LEU A 238 -12.95 -6.56 -14.26
N LEU A 239 -12.27 -7.65 -13.95
CA LEU A 239 -12.87 -8.97 -13.92
C LEU A 239 -13.20 -9.33 -12.48
N TYR A 240 -14.48 -9.45 -12.19
CA TYR A 240 -14.96 -9.87 -10.87
C TYR A 240 -15.43 -11.31 -10.93
N LYS A 241 -14.86 -12.15 -10.07
CA LYS A 241 -15.40 -13.47 -9.74
C LYS A 241 -16.15 -13.38 -8.41
N LYS A 242 -17.38 -13.92 -8.38
CA LYS A 242 -18.23 -13.93 -7.19
C LYS A 242 -17.45 -14.35 -5.94
N GLY A 243 -17.43 -13.48 -4.93
CA GLY A 243 -16.80 -13.74 -3.64
C GLY A 243 -15.27 -13.56 -3.61
N LYS A 244 -14.61 -13.28 -4.74
CA LYS A 244 -13.17 -12.97 -4.80
C LYS A 244 -12.97 -11.47 -5.03
N MET A 245 -11.82 -10.95 -4.61
CA MET A 245 -11.40 -9.59 -4.97
C MET A 245 -11.29 -9.48 -6.51
N PRO A 246 -11.78 -8.41 -7.16
CA PRO A 246 -11.65 -8.27 -8.61
C PRO A 246 -10.18 -8.13 -9.03
N ILE A 247 -9.89 -8.49 -10.28
CA ILE A 247 -8.61 -8.20 -10.93
C ILE A 247 -8.78 -7.10 -11.99
N ILE A 248 -7.75 -6.30 -12.21
CA ILE A 248 -7.68 -5.33 -13.32
C ILE A 248 -7.38 -6.10 -14.60
N VAL A 249 -8.15 -5.84 -15.66
CA VAL A 249 -7.88 -6.39 -16.99
C VAL A 249 -7.68 -5.24 -17.97
N SER A 250 -6.76 -5.41 -18.92
CA SER A 250 -6.58 -4.46 -20.02
C SER A 250 -7.81 -4.47 -20.91
N LEU A 251 -8.16 -3.29 -21.41
CA LEU A 251 -9.22 -3.14 -22.40
C LEU A 251 -8.85 -3.85 -23.72
N ILE A 252 -7.57 -3.83 -24.08
CA ILE A 252 -7.04 -4.58 -25.22
C ILE A 252 -6.87 -6.02 -24.79
N PHE A 253 -7.67 -6.93 -25.36
CA PHE A 253 -7.71 -8.33 -24.93
C PHE A 253 -6.33 -9.00 -24.99
N GLY A 254 -5.54 -8.73 -26.04
CA GLY A 254 -4.21 -9.30 -26.25
C GLY A 254 -3.15 -8.92 -25.20
N ASP A 255 -3.36 -7.85 -24.43
CA ASP A 255 -2.42 -7.41 -23.38
C ASP A 255 -2.63 -8.18 -22.05
N ASN A 256 -3.71 -8.96 -21.96
CA ASN A 256 -4.03 -9.74 -20.77
C ASN A 256 -3.26 -11.07 -20.77
N ASN A 257 -2.72 -11.46 -19.61
CA ASN A 257 -2.22 -12.82 -19.43
C ASN A 257 -3.41 -13.78 -19.27
N LEU A 258 -3.77 -14.48 -20.36
CA LEU A 258 -4.93 -15.37 -20.38
C LEU A 258 -4.83 -16.55 -19.40
N ASP A 259 -3.63 -17.00 -19.07
CA ASP A 259 -3.47 -18.10 -18.11
C ASP A 259 -3.80 -17.63 -16.69
N GLU A 260 -3.35 -16.43 -16.31
CA GLU A 260 -3.72 -15.80 -15.04
C GLU A 260 -5.21 -15.48 -14.95
N VAL A 261 -5.83 -15.02 -16.05
CA VAL A 261 -7.28 -14.77 -16.12
C VAL A 261 -8.06 -16.06 -15.92
N LYS A 262 -7.68 -17.14 -16.62
CA LYS A 262 -8.32 -18.45 -16.47
C LYS A 262 -8.15 -19.00 -15.06
N GLU A 263 -6.96 -18.88 -14.48
CA GLU A 263 -6.69 -19.33 -13.11
C GLU A 263 -7.56 -18.57 -12.10
N TYR A 264 -7.68 -17.25 -12.24
CA TYR A 264 -8.57 -16.44 -11.40
C TYR A 264 -10.02 -16.93 -11.45
N LEU A 265 -10.49 -17.28 -12.66
CA LEU A 265 -11.85 -17.76 -12.93
C LEU A 265 -12.14 -19.19 -12.41
N LYS A 266 -11.12 -20.02 -12.16
CA LYS A 266 -11.26 -21.35 -11.50
C LYS A 266 -11.67 -21.22 -10.04
#